data_AF-A0A4R1UCB4-F1
#
_entry.id   AF-A0A4R1UCB4-F1
#
_cell.length_a   1.000
_cell.length_b   1.000
_cell.length_c   1.000
_cell.angle_alpha   90.00
_cell.angle_beta   90.00
_cell.angle_gamma   90.00
#
_symmetry.space_group_name_H-M   'P 1'
#
loop_
_entity.id
_entity.type
_entity.pdbx_description
1 polymer ?
#
loop_
_entity_poly.entity_id
_entity_poly.type
_entity_poly.pdbx_seq_one_letter_code
_entity_poly.pdbx_strand_id
1 'polypeptide(L)'
;MTFQRPPEHGPQFEAMMAQIDFKLTNEGVDIPTRPMLAVREVSMTYNLSMPLGGDTMRMPPELRENAALSEAINQWYKDNYGDRLKEDHARVGW
;
A
#
# COMPACT_ATOMS: atom_id res chain seq x y z
N MET A 1 7.48 19.99 -13.81
CA MET A 1 6.26 19.32 -13.34
C MET A 1 6.27 19.42 -11.82
N THR A 2 5.29 20.10 -11.23
CA THR A 2 5.13 20.13 -9.76
C THR A 2 4.64 18.75 -9.33
N PHE A 3 5.55 17.91 -8.82
CA PHE A 3 5.16 16.66 -8.20
C PHE A 3 4.39 16.99 -6.92
N GLN A 4 3.06 16.91 -6.97
CA GLN A 4 2.24 17.02 -5.76
C GLN A 4 2.51 15.76 -4.91
N ARG A 5 2.77 15.93 -3.60
CA ARG A 5 2.85 14.77 -2.70
C ARG A 5 1.48 14.07 -2.63
N PRO A 6 1.47 12.73 -2.46
CA PRO A 6 0.23 12.00 -2.21
C PRO A 6 -0.42 12.48 -0.91
N PRO A 7 -1.76 12.45 -0.82
CA PRO A 7 -2.43 12.64 0.46
C PRO A 7 -2.06 11.47 1.38
N GLU A 8 -1.71 11.78 2.63
CA GLU A 8 -1.34 10.75 3.61
C GLU A 8 -2.57 10.28 4.41
N HIS A 9 -3.58 11.16 4.59
CA HIS A 9 -4.79 10.90 5.37
C HIS A 9 -6.02 11.64 4.81
N GLY A 10 -7.21 11.31 5.32
CA GLY A 10 -8.45 12.04 5.05
C GLY A 10 -9.12 11.67 3.72
N PRO A 11 -10.17 12.41 3.31
CA PRO A 11 -11.03 11.98 2.20
C PRO A 11 -10.31 11.76 0.86
N GLN A 12 -9.22 12.49 0.62
CA GLN A 12 -8.41 12.35 -0.59
C GLN A 12 -7.57 11.08 -0.58
N PHE A 13 -7.04 10.71 0.58
CA PHE A 13 -6.36 9.43 0.78
C PHE A 13 -7.35 8.27 0.63
N GLU A 14 -8.51 8.35 1.27
CA GLU A 14 -9.57 7.33 1.17
C GLU A 14 -10.00 7.10 -0.28
N ALA A 15 -10.24 8.17 -1.04
CA ALA A 15 -10.61 8.09 -2.45
C ALA A 15 -9.49 7.46 -3.30
N MET A 16 -8.23 7.84 -3.06
CA MET A 16 -7.07 7.25 -3.74
C MET A 16 -6.96 5.76 -3.46
N MET A 17 -7.07 5.35 -2.19
CA MET A 17 -6.98 3.95 -1.80
C MET A 17 -8.12 3.11 -2.35
N ALA A 18 -9.35 3.61 -2.31
CA ALA A 18 -10.51 2.95 -2.90
C ALA A 18 -10.36 2.76 -4.42
N GLN A 19 -9.79 3.75 -5.13
CA GLN A 19 -9.53 3.64 -6.56
C GLN A 19 -8.47 2.58 -6.88
N ILE A 20 -7.39 2.53 -6.10
CA ILE A 20 -6.33 1.53 -6.26
C ILE A 20 -6.88 0.12 -5.95
N ASP A 21 -7.61 -0.04 -4.86
CA ASP A 21 -8.20 -1.33 -4.49
C ASP A 21 -9.24 -1.81 -5.52
N PHE A 22 -10.03 -0.90 -6.08
CA PHE A 22 -10.95 -1.21 -7.18
C PHE A 22 -10.20 -1.71 -8.42
N LYS A 23 -9.09 -1.04 -8.79
CA LYS A 23 -8.21 -1.48 -9.89
C LYS A 23 -7.68 -2.89 -9.63
N LEU A 24 -7.07 -3.14 -8.48
CA LEU A 24 -6.49 -4.44 -8.13
C LEU A 24 -7.55 -5.55 -8.05
N THR A 25 -8.76 -5.21 -7.62
CA THR A 25 -9.90 -6.13 -7.64
C THR A 25 -10.26 -6.56 -9.06
N ASN A 26 -10.33 -5.60 -10.00
CA ASN A 26 -10.64 -5.90 -11.40
C ASN A 26 -9.52 -6.66 -12.11
N GLU A 27 -8.27 -6.52 -11.64
CA GLU A 27 -7.12 -7.30 -12.10
C GLU A 27 -7.08 -8.72 -11.51
N GLY A 28 -8.01 -9.07 -10.62
CA GLY A 28 -8.09 -10.40 -9.99
C GLY A 28 -7.01 -10.63 -8.93
N VAL A 29 -6.46 -9.57 -8.34
CA VAL A 29 -5.44 -9.67 -7.30
C VAL A 29 -6.06 -10.13 -5.98
N ASP A 30 -5.45 -11.15 -5.38
CA ASP A 30 -5.83 -11.67 -4.07
C ASP A 30 -5.57 -10.65 -2.95
N ILE A 31 -6.50 -10.59 -2.00
CA ILE A 31 -6.54 -9.59 -0.92
C ILE A 31 -5.23 -9.49 -0.14
N PRO A 32 -4.57 -10.59 0.27
CA PRO A 32 -3.28 -10.52 0.97
C PRO A 32 -2.17 -9.83 0.17
N THR A 33 -2.24 -9.87 -1.17
CA THR A 33 -1.23 -9.30 -2.07
C THR A 33 -1.46 -7.79 -2.32
N ARG A 34 -2.69 -7.30 -2.12
CA ARG A 34 -3.08 -5.93 -2.49
C ARG A 34 -2.31 -4.83 -1.77
N PRO A 35 -2.02 -4.89 -0.45
CA PRO A 35 -1.30 -3.80 0.23
C PRO A 35 0.06 -3.51 -0.42
N MET A 36 0.82 -4.55 -0.74
CA MET A 36 2.13 -4.42 -1.39
C MET A 36 2.01 -3.80 -2.79
N LEU A 37 1.02 -4.23 -3.58
CA LEU A 37 0.79 -3.66 -4.91
C LEU A 37 0.26 -2.23 -4.85
N ALA A 38 -0.51 -1.87 -3.84
CA ALA A 38 -0.94 -0.50 -3.62
C ALA A 38 0.22 0.42 -3.28
N VAL A 39 1.16 -0.01 -2.41
CA VAL A 39 2.40 0.75 -2.15
C VAL A 39 3.20 0.95 -3.45
N ARG A 40 3.30 -0.09 -4.29
CA ARG A 40 3.95 0.02 -5.61
C ARG A 40 3.23 1.03 -6.52
N GLU A 41 1.91 1.00 -6.60
CA GLU A 41 1.12 1.91 -7.42
C GLU A 41 1.33 3.37 -7.00
N VAL A 42 1.29 3.66 -5.69
CA VAL A 42 1.56 5.00 -5.15
C VAL A 42 3.00 5.42 -5.41
N SER A 43 3.97 4.54 -5.17
CA SER A 43 5.39 4.78 -5.46
C SER A 43 5.62 5.19 -6.92
N MET A 44 5.01 4.47 -7.87
CA MET A 44 5.13 4.77 -9.30
C MET A 44 4.38 6.05 -9.69
N THR A 45 3.17 6.25 -9.19
CA THR A 45 2.32 7.41 -9.53
C THR A 45 2.95 8.72 -9.09
N TYR A 46 3.56 8.73 -7.90
CA TYR A 46 4.14 9.93 -7.30
C TYR A 46 5.68 10.00 -7.42
N ASN A 47 6.29 9.00 -8.08
CA ASN A 47 7.74 8.87 -8.20
C ASN A 47 8.47 8.94 -6.84
N LEU A 48 7.97 8.18 -5.87
CA LEU A 48 8.46 8.13 -4.49
C LEU A 48 9.11 6.79 -4.18
N SER A 49 10.22 6.80 -3.45
CA SER A 49 10.78 5.58 -2.85
C SER A 49 10.01 5.26 -1.57
N MET A 50 9.26 4.16 -1.58
CA MET A 50 8.41 3.75 -0.46
C MET A 50 8.84 2.39 0.09
N PRO A 51 8.97 2.23 1.42
CA PRO A 51 9.28 0.94 2.02
C PRO A 51 8.07 0.00 1.95
N LEU A 52 8.30 -1.27 1.60
CA LEU A 52 7.26 -2.32 1.67
C LEU A 52 7.07 -2.87 3.10
N GLY A 53 7.88 -2.41 4.04
CA GLY A 53 7.90 -2.84 5.44
C GLY A 53 9.32 -2.81 6.02
N GLY A 54 9.44 -3.12 7.30
CA GLY A 54 10.72 -3.23 8.00
C GLY A 54 10.97 -2.15 9.06
N ASP A 55 12.11 -2.24 9.74
CA ASP A 55 12.52 -1.31 10.79
C ASP A 55 12.95 0.04 10.19
N THR A 56 12.12 1.06 10.40
CA THR A 56 12.35 2.42 9.89
C THR A 56 13.66 3.01 10.37
N MET A 57 14.18 2.62 11.54
CA MET A 57 15.46 3.14 12.06
C MET A 57 16.67 2.66 11.25
N ARG A 58 16.53 1.54 10.51
CA ARG A 58 17.60 0.96 9.70
C ARG A 58 17.51 1.34 8.21
N MET A 59 16.48 2.10 7.83
CA MET A 59 16.25 2.47 6.44
C MET A 59 17.06 3.70 6.01
N PRO A 60 17.46 3.75 4.71
CA PRO A 60 17.91 4.98 4.07
C PRO A 60 16.96 6.16 4.36
N PRO A 61 17.48 7.39 4.53
CA PRO A 61 16.66 8.57 4.81
C PRO A 61 15.49 8.76 3.84
N GLU A 62 15.74 8.56 2.54
CA GLU A 62 14.73 8.67 1.48
C GLU A 62 13.53 7.71 1.61
N LEU A 63 13.73 6.53 2.21
CA LEU A 63 12.65 5.59 2.51
C LEU A 63 11.93 5.94 3.81
N ARG A 64 12.66 6.49 4.81
CA ARG A 64 12.07 6.90 6.09
C ARG A 64 11.01 7.98 5.91
N GLU A 65 11.24 8.92 4.98
CA GLU A 65 10.29 10.00 4.70
C GLU A 65 8.91 9.49 4.26
N ASN A 66 8.84 8.34 3.59
CA ASN A 66 7.59 7.76 3.09
C ASN A 66 7.12 6.54 3.88
N ALA A 67 7.76 6.25 5.02
CA ALA A 67 7.39 5.13 5.87
C ALA A 67 5.98 5.30 6.46
N ALA A 68 5.62 6.51 6.86
CA ALA A 68 4.29 6.83 7.38
C ALA A 68 3.18 6.57 6.35
N LEU A 69 3.41 6.95 5.09
CA LEU A 69 2.46 6.69 4.00
C LEU A 69 2.32 5.18 3.71
N SER A 70 3.43 4.45 3.75
CA SER A 70 3.41 2.99 3.56
C SER A 70 2.63 2.29 4.68
N GLU A 71 2.78 2.74 5.93
CA GLU A 71 1.98 2.23 7.04
C GLU A 71 0.51 2.63 6.93
N ALA A 72 0.20 3.86 6.50
CA ALA A 72 -1.18 4.29 6.27
C ALA A 72 -1.88 3.43 5.22
N ILE A 73 -1.19 3.08 4.13
CA ILE A 73 -1.69 2.15 3.10
C ILE A 73 -1.98 0.78 3.72
N ASN A 74 -1.02 0.22 4.46
CA ASN A 74 -1.20 -1.07 5.13
C ASN A 74 -2.38 -1.04 6.11
N GLN A 75 -2.51 0.05 6.89
CA GLN A 75 -3.58 0.21 7.85
C GLN A 75 -4.94 0.31 7.16
N TRP A 76 -5.05 1.05 6.05
CA TRP A 76 -6.28 1.12 5.26
C TRP A 76 -6.78 -0.26 4.84
N TYR A 77 -5.87 -1.13 4.37
CA TYR A 77 -6.24 -2.51 4.04
C TYR A 77 -6.65 -3.32 5.26
N LYS A 78 -5.95 -3.18 6.39
CA LYS A 78 -6.32 -3.85 7.66
C LYS A 78 -7.72 -3.44 8.11
N ASP A 79 -8.07 -2.17 7.98
CA ASP A 79 -9.37 -1.64 8.38
C ASP A 79 -10.51 -2.13 7.47
N ASN A 80 -10.24 -2.28 6.17
CA ASN A 80 -11.25 -2.70 5.19
C ASN A 80 -11.42 -4.23 5.08
N TYR A 81 -10.35 -4.99 5.28
CA TYR A 81 -10.33 -6.44 5.02
C TYR A 81 -10.09 -7.29 6.26
N GLY A 82 -9.52 -6.72 7.33
CA GLY A 82 -9.31 -7.39 8.61
C GLY A 82 -8.64 -8.76 8.45
N ASP A 83 -9.34 -9.80 8.87
CA ASP A 83 -8.83 -11.18 8.85
C ASP A 83 -8.62 -11.75 7.44
N ARG A 84 -9.27 -11.20 6.41
CA ARG A 84 -9.09 -11.64 5.00
C ARG A 84 -7.69 -11.39 4.46
N LEU A 85 -6.90 -10.54 5.12
CA LEU A 85 -5.48 -10.33 4.81
C LEU A 85 -4.58 -11.49 5.27
N LYS A 86 -5.04 -12.32 6.22
CA LYS A 86 -4.26 -13.44 6.78
C LYS A 86 -4.38 -14.72 5.96
N GLU A 87 -5.30 -14.75 4.99
CA GLU A 87 -5.60 -15.92 4.18
C GLU A 87 -4.59 -16.07 3.02
N ASP A 88 -3.34 -16.41 3.32
CA ASP A 88 -2.33 -16.79 2.32
C ASP A 88 -1.75 -18.20 2.57
N HIS A 89 -2.60 -19.14 3.01
CA HIS A 89 -2.16 -20.49 3.38
C HIS A 89 -3.00 -21.62 2.77
N ALA A 90 -3.49 -21.50 1.53
CA ALA A 90 -4.27 -22.59 0.90
C ALA A 90 -3.94 -22.95 -0.56
N ARG A 91 -2.91 -22.38 -1.21
CA ARG A 91 -2.52 -22.81 -2.57
C ARG A 91 -1.02 -22.79 -2.82
N VAL A 92 -0.29 -23.61 -2.09
CA VAL A 92 0.91 -24.26 -2.64
C VAL A 92 0.85 -25.73 -2.28
N GLY A 93 0.22 -26.51 -3.17
CA GLY A 93 0.37 -27.95 -3.16
C GLY A 93 1.79 -28.29 -3.63
N TRP A 94 2.54 -28.95 -2.75
CA TRP A 94 3.73 -29.74 -3.06
C TRP A 94 3.46 -31.17 -2.61
#